data_AF-A0AAD1IYA1-F1
#
_entry.id   AF-A0AAD1IYA1-F1
#
_cell.length_a   1.000
_cell.length_b   1.000
_cell.length_c   1.000
_cell.angle_alpha   90.00
_cell.angle_beta   90.00
_cell.angle_gamma   90.00
#
_symmetry.space_group_name_H-M   'P 1'
#
loop_
_entity.id
_entity.type
_entity.pdbx_description
1 polymer ?
#
loop_
_entity_poly.entity_id
_entity_poly.type
_entity_poly.pdbx_seq_one_letter_code
_entity_poly.pdbx_strand_id
1 'polypeptide(L)'
;MSIGTVVSHIRPQQKGSPSMTTPTGGALNTDFELMGSVAGAIDARNEEIRAMLQSFIGRMTSVPPSVWGGVAAVRFREVVDRWNGESVKLHTALQRIAETMRSNQQTLIAASDGHSHQIGVVGTSL
;
A
#
# COMPACT_ATOMS: atom_id res chain seq x y z
N MET A 1 22.05 48.23 62.02
CA MET A 1 20.60 47.99 62.17
C MET A 1 19.96 48.18 60.81
N SER A 2 19.45 47.12 60.19
CA SER A 2 18.53 47.23 59.05
C SER A 2 17.53 46.08 59.14
N ILE A 3 16.26 46.43 59.27
CA ILE A 3 15.11 45.55 59.46
C ILE A 3 14.25 45.63 58.19
N GLY A 4 13.64 44.51 57.79
CA GLY A 4 12.58 44.40 56.78
C GLY A 4 12.97 43.46 55.62
N THR A 5 12.65 42.17 55.60
CA THR A 5 11.32 41.55 55.28
C THR A 5 10.85 42.03 53.89
N VAL A 6 10.63 41.22 52.84
CA VAL A 6 9.67 40.10 52.71
C VAL A 6 10.05 39.26 51.47
N VAL A 7 9.85 37.94 51.60
CA VAL A 7 9.88 36.91 50.56
C VAL A 7 8.58 36.90 49.74
N SER A 8 8.70 36.56 48.44
CA SER A 8 7.68 35.92 47.57
C SER A 8 6.96 36.80 46.53
N HIS A 9 7.38 36.71 45.26
CA HIS A 9 6.43 36.56 44.14
C HIS A 9 7.10 36.09 42.82
N ILE A 10 6.82 34.84 42.44
CA ILE A 10 6.48 34.33 41.09
C ILE A 10 7.44 34.61 39.89
N ARG A 11 8.09 33.53 39.40
CA ARG A 11 8.43 33.28 37.97
C ARG A 11 7.33 32.40 37.34
N PRO A 12 7.22 32.21 36.00
CA PRO A 12 7.34 33.13 34.86
C PRO A 12 6.09 33.06 33.93
N GLN A 13 5.85 34.05 33.08
CA GLN A 13 4.92 33.90 31.93
C GLN A 13 5.73 33.72 30.65
N GLN A 14 5.96 32.45 30.29
CA GLN A 14 6.57 32.05 29.03
C GLN A 14 5.52 32.22 27.93
N LYS A 15 5.77 33.23 27.09
CA LYS A 15 4.99 33.64 25.91
C LYS A 15 4.75 32.45 24.98
N GLY A 16 3.49 32.28 24.55
CA GLY A 16 2.91 31.12 23.91
C GLY A 16 3.75 30.46 22.81
N SER A 17 3.88 29.14 22.91
CA SER A 17 4.15 28.26 21.77
C SER A 17 2.96 28.33 20.80
N PRO A 18 3.16 28.42 19.48
CA PRO A 18 2.08 28.16 18.54
C PRO A 18 1.66 26.69 18.71
N SER A 19 0.40 26.45 19.08
CA SER A 19 -0.23 25.14 18.88
C SER A 19 -0.12 24.82 17.40
N MET A 20 0.79 23.90 17.06
CA MET A 20 0.78 23.19 15.81
C MET A 20 -0.49 22.33 15.83
N THR A 21 -1.61 22.89 15.37
CA THR A 21 -2.76 22.11 14.96
C THR A 21 -2.29 21.23 13.81
N THR A 22 -2.08 19.96 14.14
CA THR A 22 -1.54 18.92 13.27
C THR A 22 -2.31 18.86 11.94
N PRO A 23 -1.66 18.91 10.78
CA PRO A 23 -2.30 18.66 9.50
C PRO A 23 -2.47 17.14 9.31
N THR A 24 -3.18 16.48 10.22
CA THR A 24 -3.40 15.01 10.16
C THR A 24 -4.17 14.61 8.90
N GLY A 25 -5.10 15.46 8.44
CA GLY A 25 -5.86 15.21 7.22
C GLY A 25 -5.00 15.18 5.94
N GLY A 26 -3.91 15.97 5.89
CA GLY A 26 -2.99 15.96 4.75
C GLY A 26 -2.18 14.68 4.67
N ALA A 27 -1.65 14.21 5.82
CA ALA A 27 -0.88 12.98 5.89
C ALA A 27 -1.73 11.74 5.57
N LEU A 28 -2.96 11.65 6.08
CA LEU A 28 -3.87 10.52 5.82
C LEU A 28 -4.26 10.43 4.34
N ASN A 29 -4.51 11.56 3.68
CA ASN A 29 -4.86 11.56 2.26
C ASN A 29 -3.67 11.08 1.41
N THR A 30 -2.44 11.51 1.74
CA THR A 30 -1.22 10.99 1.11
C THR A 30 -1.03 9.49 1.33
N ASP A 31 -1.34 8.97 2.52
CA ASP A 31 -1.27 7.53 2.80
C ASP A 31 -2.29 6.74 1.96
N PHE A 32 -3.49 7.27 1.74
CA PHE A 32 -4.49 6.62 0.86
C PHE A 32 -4.05 6.58 -0.60
N GLU A 33 -3.50 7.69 -1.12
CA GLU A 33 -2.93 7.74 -2.47
C GLU A 33 -1.78 6.74 -2.62
N LEU A 34 -0.93 6.60 -1.59
CA LEU A 34 0.15 5.62 -1.56
C LEU A 34 -0.40 4.18 -1.61
N MET A 35 -1.45 3.86 -0.85
CA MET A 35 -2.08 2.53 -0.88
C MET A 35 -2.63 2.19 -2.27
N GLY A 36 -3.29 3.16 -2.92
CA GLY A 36 -3.77 3.02 -4.30
C GLY A 36 -2.62 2.81 -5.30
N SER A 37 -1.54 3.59 -5.16
CA SER A 37 -0.34 3.47 -5.98
C SER A 37 0.34 2.11 -5.82
N VAL A 38 0.44 1.58 -4.60
CA VAL A 38 1.02 0.26 -4.34
C VAL A 38 0.17 -0.84 -4.99
N ALA A 39 -1.16 -0.78 -4.86
CA ALA A 39 -2.05 -1.73 -5.53
C ALA A 39 -1.87 -1.69 -7.06
N GLY A 40 -1.78 -0.50 -7.65
CA GLY A 40 -1.51 -0.33 -9.09
C GLY A 40 -0.13 -0.88 -9.51
N ALA A 41 0.90 -0.68 -8.69
CA ALA A 41 2.22 -1.25 -8.94
C ALA A 41 2.21 -2.79 -8.93
N ILE A 42 1.45 -3.41 -8.01
CA ILE A 42 1.26 -4.85 -7.95
C ILE A 42 0.61 -5.36 -9.24
N ASP A 43 -0.44 -4.70 -9.73
CA ASP A 43 -1.10 -5.07 -10.98
C ASP A 43 -0.15 -4.96 -12.18
N ALA A 44 0.63 -3.88 -12.28
CA ALA A 44 1.58 -3.68 -13.37
C ALA A 44 2.68 -4.76 -13.38
N ARG A 45 3.21 -5.13 -12.20
CA ARG A 45 4.19 -6.22 -12.08
C ARG A 45 3.59 -7.57 -12.48
N ASN A 46 2.35 -7.81 -12.08
CA ASN A 46 1.62 -9.02 -12.41
C ASN A 46 1.42 -9.19 -13.92
N GLU A 47 1.04 -8.12 -14.63
CA GLU A 47 0.90 -8.14 -16.09
C GLU A 47 2.25 -8.30 -16.81
N GLU A 48 3.33 -7.70 -16.30
CA GLU A 48 4.66 -7.92 -16.90
C GLU A 48 5.12 -9.37 -16.78
N ILE A 49 4.89 -10.01 -15.63
CA ILE A 49 5.19 -11.44 -15.43
C ILE A 49 4.40 -12.30 -16.42
N ARG A 50 3.12 -11.98 -16.67
CA ARG A 50 2.30 -12.67 -17.68
C ARG A 50 2.86 -12.48 -19.09
N ALA A 51 3.23 -11.26 -19.45
CA ALA A 51 3.76 -10.94 -20.77
C ALA A 51 5.09 -11.68 -21.03
N MET A 52 5.99 -11.70 -20.04
CA MET A 52 7.25 -12.45 -20.13
C MET A 52 7.00 -13.94 -20.33
N LEU A 53 6.02 -14.52 -19.62
CA LEU A 53 5.67 -15.93 -19.77
C LEU A 53 5.09 -16.24 -21.16
N GLN A 54 4.14 -15.44 -21.64
CA GLN A 54 3.56 -15.64 -22.97
C GLN A 54 4.62 -15.55 -24.06
N SER A 55 5.54 -14.60 -23.94
CA SER A 55 6.70 -14.49 -24.84
C SER A 55 7.59 -15.74 -24.79
N PHE A 56 7.91 -16.22 -23.58
CA PHE A 56 8.72 -17.42 -23.43
C PHE A 56 8.03 -18.67 -24.01
N ILE A 57 6.74 -18.89 -23.72
CA ILE A 57 5.96 -19.99 -24.28
C ILE A 57 5.94 -19.90 -25.81
N GLY A 58 5.67 -18.73 -26.38
CA GLY A 58 5.64 -18.54 -27.83
C GLY A 58 6.99 -18.85 -28.50
N ARG A 59 8.10 -18.39 -27.91
CA ARG A 59 9.45 -18.72 -28.40
C ARG A 59 9.70 -20.22 -28.35
N MET A 60 9.26 -20.87 -27.29
CA MET A 60 9.47 -22.29 -27.08
C MET A 60 8.58 -23.14 -28.00
N THR A 61 7.30 -22.83 -28.16
CA THR A 61 6.42 -23.53 -29.11
C THR A 61 6.81 -23.32 -30.57
N SER A 62 7.55 -22.26 -30.88
CA SER A 62 8.10 -22.02 -32.23
C SER A 62 9.28 -22.92 -32.60
N VAL A 63 9.86 -23.66 -31.64
CA VAL A 63 10.99 -24.54 -31.92
C VAL A 63 10.53 -25.75 -32.75
N PRO A 64 11.17 -26.05 -33.90
CA PRO A 64 10.75 -27.15 -34.76
C PRO A 64 10.79 -28.52 -34.07
N PRO A 65 9.85 -29.42 -34.36
CA PRO A 65 9.86 -30.80 -33.84
C PRO A 65 11.12 -31.59 -34.19
N SER A 66 11.81 -31.23 -35.28
CA SER A 66 13.10 -31.81 -35.66
C SER A 66 14.22 -31.48 -34.67
N VAL A 67 14.09 -30.37 -33.93
CA VAL A 67 15.01 -29.96 -32.86
C VAL A 67 14.57 -30.56 -31.52
N TRP A 68 13.25 -30.68 -31.30
CA TRP A 68 12.65 -31.28 -30.12
C TRP A 68 12.14 -32.69 -30.39
N GLY A 69 13.07 -33.62 -30.58
CA GLY A 69 12.76 -35.03 -30.69
C GLY A 69 12.71 -35.72 -29.32
N GLY A 70 11.77 -36.66 -29.13
CA GLY A 70 11.81 -37.65 -28.05
C GLY A 70 11.64 -37.07 -26.63
N VAL A 71 12.45 -37.57 -25.70
CA VAL A 71 12.32 -37.29 -24.25
C VAL A 71 12.48 -35.80 -23.92
N ALA A 72 13.29 -35.05 -24.67
CA ALA A 72 13.50 -33.63 -24.45
C ALA A 72 12.21 -32.80 -24.64
N ALA A 73 11.39 -33.16 -25.63
CA ALA A 73 10.12 -32.50 -25.88
C ALA A 73 9.11 -32.72 -24.74
N VAL A 74 9.10 -33.92 -24.17
CA VAL A 74 8.22 -34.28 -23.04
C VAL A 74 8.63 -33.50 -21.78
N ARG A 75 9.92 -33.52 -21.43
CA ARG A 75 10.43 -32.79 -20.26
C ARG A 75 10.22 -31.30 -20.38
N PHE A 76 10.40 -30.75 -21.58
CA PHE A 76 10.14 -29.34 -21.79
C PHE A 76 8.67 -28.99 -21.54
N ARG A 77 7.73 -29.80 -22.05
CA ARG A 77 6.30 -29.59 -21.82
C ARG A 77 5.93 -29.64 -20.33
N GLU A 78 6.47 -30.61 -19.60
CA GLU A 78 6.28 -30.71 -18.15
C GLU A 78 6.75 -29.44 -17.40
N VAL A 79 7.89 -28.88 -17.79
CA VAL A 79 8.43 -27.64 -17.18
C VAL A 79 7.52 -26.45 -17.49
N VAL A 80 7.04 -26.33 -18.73
CA VAL A 80 6.10 -25.26 -19.13
C VAL A 80 4.79 -25.37 -18.35
N ASP A 81 4.21 -26.56 -18.27
CA ASP A 81 2.94 -26.77 -17.59
C ASP A 81 3.05 -26.45 -16.09
N ARG A 82 4.12 -26.91 -15.44
CA ARG A 82 4.40 -26.58 -14.03
C ARG A 82 4.58 -25.09 -13.83
N TRP A 83 5.41 -24.44 -14.62
CA TRP A 83 5.66 -23.01 -14.51
C TRP A 83 4.38 -22.18 -14.73
N ASN A 84 3.57 -22.56 -15.72
CA ASN A 84 2.28 -21.92 -15.99
C ASN A 84 1.35 -22.03 -14.76
N GLY A 85 1.28 -23.21 -14.15
CA GLY A 85 0.55 -23.42 -12.91
C GLY A 85 1.03 -22.52 -11.77
N GLU A 86 2.35 -22.42 -11.56
CA GLU A 86 2.92 -21.55 -10.53
C GLU A 86 2.69 -20.06 -10.82
N SER A 87 2.72 -19.66 -12.10
CA SER A 87 2.45 -18.27 -12.51
C SER A 87 1.00 -17.86 -12.26
N VAL A 88 0.04 -18.77 -12.49
CA VAL A 88 -1.39 -18.54 -12.16
C VAL A 88 -1.59 -18.39 -10.66
N LYS A 89 -0.88 -19.19 -9.83
CA LYS A 89 -0.92 -19.06 -8.38
C LYS A 89 -0.38 -17.72 -7.91
N LEU A 90 0.80 -17.32 -8.42
CA LEU A 90 1.40 -16.02 -8.11
C LEU A 90 0.46 -14.87 -8.50
N HIS A 91 -0.12 -14.93 -9.69
CA HIS A 91 -1.09 -13.95 -10.16
C HIS A 91 -2.28 -13.81 -9.21
N THR A 92 -2.87 -14.95 -8.83
CA THR A 92 -4.01 -14.97 -7.91
C THR A 92 -3.64 -14.39 -6.55
N ALA A 93 -2.43 -14.68 -6.05
CA ALA A 93 -1.94 -14.12 -4.80
C ALA A 93 -1.73 -12.60 -4.89
N LEU A 94 -1.09 -12.11 -5.96
CA LEU A 94 -0.86 -10.68 -6.17
C LEU A 94 -2.17 -9.90 -6.32
N GLN A 95 -3.14 -10.43 -7.09
CA GLN A 95 -4.48 -9.84 -7.19
C GLN A 95 -5.15 -9.71 -5.82
N ARG A 96 -5.12 -10.78 -5.01
CA ARG A 96 -5.68 -10.74 -3.64
C ARG A 96 -5.00 -9.71 -2.74
N ILE A 97 -3.69 -9.52 -2.87
CA ILE A 97 -2.96 -8.49 -2.12
C ILE A 97 -3.43 -7.10 -2.57
N ALA A 98 -3.53 -6.85 -3.88
CA ALA A 98 -4.01 -5.58 -4.41
C ALA A 98 -5.46 -5.28 -3.98
N GLU A 99 -6.35 -6.28 -4.03
CA GLU A 99 -7.72 -6.19 -3.50
C GLU A 99 -7.75 -5.85 -2.01
N THR A 100 -6.89 -6.51 -1.22
CA THR A 100 -6.76 -6.24 0.22
C THR A 100 -6.32 -4.80 0.48
N MET A 101 -5.34 -4.29 -0.26
CA MET A 101 -4.88 -2.90 -0.15
C MET A 101 -5.99 -1.90 -0.47
N ARG A 102 -6.78 -2.15 -1.53
CA ARG A 102 -7.94 -1.30 -1.88
C ARG A 102 -9.04 -1.33 -0.82
N SER A 103 -9.34 -2.51 -0.29
CA SER A 103 -10.33 -2.68 0.78
C SER A 103 -9.91 -1.93 2.05
N ASN A 104 -8.63 -2.03 2.42
CA ASN A 104 -8.07 -1.30 3.54
C ASN A 104 -8.18 0.22 3.31
N GLN A 105 -7.83 0.71 2.11
CA GLN A 105 -7.95 2.12 1.77
C GLN A 105 -9.40 2.62 1.93
N GLN A 106 -10.39 1.89 1.38
CA GLN A 106 -11.80 2.26 1.49
C GLN A 106 -12.30 2.28 2.94
N THR A 107 -11.88 1.29 3.74
CA THR A 107 -12.22 1.20 5.16
C THR A 107 -11.67 2.41 5.93
N LEU A 108 -10.44 2.81 5.65
CA LEU A 108 -9.79 3.94 6.33
C LEU A 108 -10.41 5.28 5.92
N ILE A 109 -10.79 5.47 4.65
CA ILE A 109 -11.53 6.65 4.18
C ILE A 109 -12.86 6.76 4.94
N ALA A 110 -13.65 5.68 4.98
CA ALA A 110 -14.93 5.68 5.67
C ALA A 110 -14.80 5.98 7.18
N ALA A 111 -13.76 5.46 7.83
CA ALA A 111 -13.46 5.76 9.24
C ALA A 111 -13.09 7.23 9.45
N SER A 112 -12.31 7.83 8.55
CA SER A 112 -11.92 9.24 8.59
C SER A 112 -13.13 10.17 8.41
N ASP A 113 -14.02 9.85 7.47
CA ASP A 113 -15.24 10.62 7.23
C ASP A 113 -16.19 10.57 8.43
N GLY A 114 -16.35 9.38 9.04
CA GLY A 114 -17.14 9.20 10.25
C GLY A 114 -16.59 10.00 11.44
N HIS A 115 -15.26 10.00 11.64
CA HIS A 115 -14.63 10.80 12.69
C HIS A 115 -14.85 12.30 12.47
N SER A 116 -14.70 12.78 11.24
CA SER A 116 -14.91 14.20 10.88
C SER A 116 -16.36 14.64 11.13
N HIS A 117 -17.33 13.78 10.79
CA HIS A 117 -18.74 14.05 11.05
C HIS A 117 -19.06 14.18 12.54
N GLN A 118 -18.54 13.27 13.38
CA GLN A 118 -18.74 13.32 14.83
C GLN A 118 -18.15 14.59 15.46
N ILE A 119 -16.95 15.00 15.04
CA ILE A 119 -16.34 16.25 15.52
C ILE A 119 -17.19 17.46 15.09
N GLY A 120 -17.72 17.49 13.87
CA GLY A 120 -18.62 18.53 13.42
C GLY A 120 -19.91 18.62 14.26
N VAL A 121 -20.52 17.48 14.58
CA VAL A 121 -21.72 17.42 15.43
C VAL A 121 -21.45 17.93 16.85
N VAL A 122 -20.32 17.54 17.46
CA VAL A 122 -19.92 18.03 18.79
C VAL A 122 -19.61 19.53 18.76
N GLY A 123 -18.90 20.01 17.73
CA GLY A 123 -18.58 21.43 17.58
C GLY A 123 -19.79 22.34 17.30
N THR A 124 -20.88 21.79 16.77
CA THR A 124 -22.16 22.51 16.59
C THR A 124 -23.05 22.47 17.84
N SER A 125 -22.73 21.59 18.81
CA SER A 125 -23.49 21.40 20.06
C SER A 125 -22.90 22.16 21.26
N LEU A 126 -21.87 22.99 21.03
CA LEU A 126 -21.25 23.90 22.00
C LEU A 126 -21.54 25.35 21.60
#